data_AF-A0A5C2SXH3-F1
#
_entry.id   AF-A0A5C2SXH3-F1
#
_cell.length_a   1.000
_cell.length_b   1.000
_cell.length_c   1.000
_cell.angle_alpha   90.00
_cell.angle_beta   90.00
_cell.angle_gamma   90.00
#
_symmetry.space_group_name_H-M   'P 1'
#
loop_
_entity.id
_entity.type
_entity.pdbx_description
1 polymer ?
#
loop_
_entity_poly.entity_id
_entity_poly.type
_entity_poly.pdbx_seq_one_letter_code
_entity_poly.pdbx_strand_id
1 'polypeptide(L)'
;MLPLSLLLACLPAAQALSWGYAPVIRKSSSMQSRKVDDGPSPAEVAAILEASSSVDAYAKKPDCFRRAVDLVQGRCTELETNEAERVKAALSMTLCEIATAEDHSPPLECVHFQSEIANNGDISPGKCVSALSRSAQYWSSYSGYLREVAQLCFAFHRWNDIDTAREVHRNATVETIAVLRYMSDREKRMQASWNESSAVLNGMRAILDRLHSSTAAIDVASSVVTDKLSLALKEMTGAYKVV
;
A
#
# COMPACT_ATOMS: atom_id res chain seq x y z
N MET A 1 -49.57 -3.28 -4.77
CA MET A 1 -48.89 -2.12 -4.17
C MET A 1 -48.86 -2.32 -2.66
N LEU A 2 -47.70 -2.69 -2.13
CA LEU A 2 -47.42 -2.92 -0.71
C LEU A 2 -46.32 -1.93 -0.30
N PRO A 3 -46.39 -1.30 0.88
CA PRO A 3 -45.63 -0.09 1.19
C PRO A 3 -44.17 -0.39 1.56
N LEU A 4 -43.28 0.48 1.07
CA LEU A 4 -41.81 0.44 1.11
C LEU A 4 -41.20 0.72 2.51
N SER A 5 -41.99 0.65 3.59
CA SER A 5 -41.66 1.25 4.89
C SER A 5 -41.01 0.30 5.90
N LEU A 6 -40.68 -0.94 5.53
CA LEU A 6 -40.24 -1.99 6.45
C LEU A 6 -38.79 -2.47 6.26
N LEU A 7 -38.01 -1.83 5.39
CA LEU A 7 -36.63 -2.26 5.06
C LEU A 7 -35.51 -1.48 5.79
N LEU A 8 -35.83 -0.61 6.76
CA LEU A 8 -34.83 0.23 7.44
C LEU A 8 -34.54 -0.13 8.91
N ALA A 9 -34.91 -1.33 9.36
CA ALA A 9 -34.64 -1.77 10.73
C ALA A 9 -34.01 -3.15 10.77
N CYS A 10 -32.76 -3.28 10.30
CA CYS A 10 -31.85 -4.38 10.62
C CYS A 10 -30.44 -4.08 10.08
N LEU A 11 -29.78 -3.04 10.59
CA LEU A 11 -28.32 -2.94 10.54
C LEU A 11 -27.77 -3.41 11.89
N PRO A 12 -27.09 -4.56 11.97
CA PRO A 12 -26.35 -4.91 13.18
C PRO A 12 -25.22 -3.89 13.35
N ALA A 13 -25.24 -3.26 14.52
CA ALA A 13 -24.25 -2.31 14.98
C ALA A 13 -22.83 -2.90 14.86
N ALA A 14 -21.93 -2.07 14.35
CA ALA A 14 -20.51 -2.27 14.32
C ALA A 14 -19.98 -2.61 15.73
N GLN A 15 -19.63 -3.88 15.97
CA GLN A 15 -18.83 -4.32 17.11
C GLN A 15 -17.94 -5.49 16.70
N ALA A 16 -16.95 -5.21 15.86
CA ALA A 16 -15.82 -6.10 15.69
C ALA A 16 -14.63 -5.26 15.22
N LEU A 17 -13.82 -4.80 16.18
CA LEU A 17 -12.39 -4.44 16.09
C LEU A 17 -12.00 -3.75 17.42
N SER A 18 -12.09 -4.46 18.54
CA SER A 18 -11.32 -4.12 19.74
C SER A 18 -10.34 -5.26 19.99
N TRP A 19 -9.13 -5.12 19.46
CA TRP A 19 -8.02 -5.93 19.93
C TRP A 19 -7.64 -5.42 21.32
N GLY A 20 -7.81 -6.27 22.33
CA GLY A 20 -7.41 -5.98 23.70
C GLY A 20 -5.90 -5.82 23.78
N TYR A 21 -5.44 -4.58 23.72
CA TYR A 21 -4.05 -4.23 24.03
C TYR A 21 -3.91 -4.35 25.55
N ALA A 22 -3.33 -5.46 26.02
CA ALA A 22 -2.94 -5.61 27.41
C ALA A 22 -1.67 -4.77 27.64
N PRO A 23 -1.69 -3.71 28.46
CA PRO A 23 -0.48 -2.97 28.77
C PRO A 23 0.41 -3.84 29.67
N VAL A 24 1.55 -4.27 29.14
CA VAL A 24 2.62 -4.87 29.94
C VAL A 24 3.15 -3.79 30.87
N ILE A 25 2.82 -3.87 32.16
CA ILE A 25 3.44 -3.05 33.21
C ILE A 25 4.89 -3.52 33.36
N ARG A 26 5.81 -2.87 32.65
CA ARG A 26 7.25 -2.97 32.90
C ARG A 26 7.57 -2.11 34.12
N LYS A 27 8.05 -2.75 35.19
CA LYS A 27 8.67 -2.07 36.34
C LYS A 27 9.75 -1.11 35.83
N SER A 28 9.57 0.17 36.16
CA SER A 28 10.57 1.22 35.99
C SER A 28 11.80 0.88 36.82
N SER A 29 12.86 0.46 36.14
CA SER A 29 14.23 0.61 36.62
C SER A 29 14.82 1.78 35.83
N SER A 30 15.38 2.74 36.54
CA SER A 30 15.98 3.94 35.98
C SER A 30 17.10 3.56 35.00
N MET A 31 16.86 3.76 33.70
CA MET A 31 17.91 3.84 32.71
C MET A 31 17.80 5.17 31.98
N GLN A 32 18.94 5.84 31.92
CA GLN A 32 19.16 7.13 31.34
C GLN A 32 18.55 7.26 29.94
N SER A 33 17.97 8.44 29.72
CA SER A 33 17.57 8.97 28.42
C SER A 33 18.73 8.84 27.42
N ARG A 34 18.68 7.79 26.60
CA ARG A 34 19.45 7.68 25.36
C ARG A 34 18.47 8.00 24.25
N LYS A 35 18.69 9.11 23.54
CA LYS A 35 18.03 9.39 22.25
C LYS A 35 18.23 8.16 21.37
N VAL A 36 17.18 7.36 21.19
CA VAL A 36 17.11 6.35 20.13
C VAL A 36 16.37 7.04 19.00
N ASP A 37 17.14 7.80 18.24
CA ASP A 37 16.75 8.37 16.96
C ASP A 37 17.58 7.62 15.91
N ASP A 38 17.23 6.35 15.72
CA ASP A 38 17.68 5.57 14.57
C ASP A 38 16.46 4.78 14.11
N GLY A 39 15.63 5.45 13.31
CA GLY A 39 14.75 4.74 12.39
C GLY A 39 15.62 3.86 11.47
N PRO A 40 15.05 2.79 10.89
CA PRO A 40 15.80 1.88 10.04
C PRO A 40 16.52 2.67 8.95
N SER A 41 17.83 2.43 8.82
CA SER A 41 18.64 3.07 7.82
C SER A 41 18.08 2.78 6.42
N PRO A 42 18.27 3.67 5.43
CA PRO A 42 17.79 3.43 4.06
C PRO A 42 18.24 2.09 3.48
N ALA A 43 19.41 1.59 3.90
CA ALA A 43 19.94 0.29 3.54
C ALA A 43 19.16 -0.87 4.19
N GLU A 44 18.78 -0.76 5.46
CA GLU A 44 17.94 -1.75 6.13
C GLU A 44 16.52 -1.78 5.54
N VAL A 45 15.94 -0.62 5.23
CA VAL A 45 14.64 -0.55 4.55
C VAL A 45 14.71 -1.20 3.17
N ALA A 46 15.78 -0.94 2.40
CA ALA A 46 15.99 -1.58 1.10
C ALA A 46 16.13 -3.11 1.22
N ALA A 47 16.92 -3.59 2.17
CA ALA A 47 17.09 -5.02 2.41
C ALA A 47 15.79 -5.72 2.84
N ILE A 48 14.96 -5.08 3.66
CA ILE A 48 13.64 -5.60 4.05
C ILE A 48 12.70 -5.67 2.84
N LEU A 49 12.69 -4.63 2.00
CA LEU A 49 11.87 -4.61 0.79
C LEU A 49 12.31 -5.69 -0.21
N GLU A 50 13.62 -5.89 -0.40
CA GLU A 50 14.16 -6.93 -1.25
C GLU A 50 13.81 -8.33 -0.72
N ALA A 51 14.01 -8.59 0.57
CA ALA A 51 13.60 -9.84 1.20
C ALA A 51 12.10 -10.11 1.05
N SER A 52 11.26 -9.09 1.26
CA SER A 52 9.81 -9.19 1.06
C SER A 52 9.43 -9.56 -0.37
N SER A 53 10.13 -9.00 -1.36
CA SER A 53 9.89 -9.31 -2.77
C SER A 53 10.26 -10.75 -3.14
N SER A 54 11.30 -11.31 -2.52
CA SER A 54 11.68 -12.71 -2.73
C SER A 54 10.66 -13.69 -2.12
N VAL A 55 10.11 -13.35 -0.95
CA VAL A 55 9.06 -14.13 -0.28
C VAL A 55 7.76 -14.06 -1.07
N ASP A 56 7.39 -12.88 -1.56
CA ASP A 56 6.22 -12.69 -2.43
C ASP A 56 6.35 -13.49 -3.72
N ALA A 57 7.54 -13.50 -4.34
CA ALA A 57 7.80 -14.27 -5.56
C ALA A 57 7.70 -15.79 -5.31
N TYR A 58 8.17 -16.25 -4.16
CA TYR A 58 8.01 -17.65 -3.75
C TYR A 58 6.55 -18.02 -3.50
N ALA A 59 5.80 -17.18 -2.78
CA ALA A 59 4.39 -17.38 -2.48
C ALA A 59 3.49 -17.37 -3.74
N LYS A 60 3.89 -16.63 -4.79
CA LYS A 60 3.17 -16.53 -6.07
C LYS A 60 3.37 -17.75 -6.99
N LYS A 61 4.32 -18.64 -6.71
CA LYS A 61 4.53 -19.83 -7.55
C LYS A 61 3.35 -20.80 -7.34
N PRO A 62 2.59 -21.16 -8.39
CA PRO A 62 1.51 -22.11 -8.22
C PRO A 62 2.12 -23.45 -7.80
N ASP A 63 1.75 -23.92 -6.62
CA ASP A 63 2.08 -25.26 -6.17
C ASP A 63 1.16 -26.27 -6.88
N CYS A 64 1.58 -27.54 -6.89
CA CYS A 64 0.82 -28.60 -7.55
C CYS A 64 -0.62 -28.68 -7.00
N PHE A 65 -0.78 -28.46 -5.70
CA PHE A 65 -2.08 -28.53 -5.02
C PHE A 65 -3.04 -27.41 -5.43
N ARG A 66 -2.58 -26.17 -5.56
CA ARG A 66 -3.41 -25.06 -6.06
C ARG A 66 -3.91 -25.35 -7.46
N ARG A 67 -3.03 -25.84 -8.35
CA ARG A 67 -3.44 -26.27 -9.69
C ARG A 67 -4.45 -27.42 -9.66
N ALA A 68 -4.24 -28.42 -8.79
CA ALA A 68 -5.15 -29.55 -8.65
C ALA A 68 -6.56 -29.12 -8.21
N VAL A 69 -6.67 -28.05 -7.43
CA VAL A 69 -7.96 -27.44 -7.07
C VAL A 69 -8.52 -26.57 -8.19
N ASP A 70 -7.68 -25.82 -8.91
CA ASP A 70 -8.10 -25.00 -10.07
C ASP A 70 -8.67 -25.85 -11.21
N LEU A 71 -8.34 -27.15 -11.28
CA LEU A 71 -8.91 -28.10 -12.25
C LEU A 71 -10.42 -28.34 -12.05
N VAL A 72 -10.97 -28.02 -10.88
CA VAL A 72 -12.39 -28.14 -10.63
C VAL A 72 -13.12 -27.08 -11.45
N GLN A 73 -13.78 -27.51 -12.53
CA GLN A 73 -14.44 -26.59 -13.47
C GLN A 73 -15.68 -25.90 -12.86
N GLY A 74 -16.28 -26.51 -11.83
CA GLY A 74 -17.43 -25.98 -11.11
C GLY A 74 -17.06 -25.11 -9.90
N ARG A 75 -18.06 -24.46 -9.29
CA ARG A 75 -17.84 -23.81 -7.98
C ARG A 75 -17.53 -24.88 -6.93
N CYS A 76 -16.76 -24.56 -5.88
CA CYS A 76 -16.46 -25.50 -4.78
C CYS A 76 -17.73 -26.16 -4.18
N THR A 77 -18.87 -25.47 -4.21
CA THR A 77 -20.19 -25.99 -3.81
C THR A 77 -20.72 -27.12 -4.68
N GLU A 78 -20.40 -27.12 -5.97
CA GLU A 78 -20.86 -28.11 -6.96
C GLU A 78 -20.02 -29.39 -6.90
N LEU A 79 -18.88 -29.36 -6.21
CA LEU A 79 -18.00 -30.52 -6.07
C LEU A 79 -18.60 -31.61 -5.16
N GLU A 80 -19.54 -31.25 -4.28
CA GLU A 80 -20.28 -32.23 -3.49
C GLU A 80 -21.23 -33.08 -4.35
N THR A 81 -21.77 -32.48 -5.42
CA THR A 81 -22.76 -33.10 -6.31
C THR A 81 -22.13 -33.68 -7.58
N ASN A 82 -21.00 -33.16 -8.03
CA ASN A 82 -20.27 -33.66 -9.19
C ASN A 82 -19.15 -34.63 -8.79
N GLU A 83 -19.51 -35.92 -8.73
CA GLU A 83 -18.58 -36.99 -8.38
C GLU A 83 -17.37 -37.09 -9.34
N ALA A 84 -17.57 -36.86 -10.63
CA ALA A 84 -16.50 -36.98 -11.62
C ALA A 84 -15.39 -35.94 -11.39
N GLU A 85 -15.77 -34.68 -11.16
CA GLU A 85 -14.82 -33.61 -10.82
C GLU A 85 -14.16 -33.85 -9.46
N ARG A 86 -14.93 -34.33 -8.48
CA ARG A 86 -14.41 -34.67 -7.15
C ARG A 86 -13.33 -35.76 -7.23
N VAL A 87 -13.56 -36.80 -8.03
CA VAL A 87 -12.59 -37.88 -8.25
C VAL A 87 -11.34 -37.37 -8.96
N LYS A 88 -11.48 -36.56 -10.02
CA LYS A 88 -10.34 -35.99 -10.75
C LYS A 88 -9.47 -35.09 -9.87
N ALA A 89 -10.09 -34.23 -9.07
CA ALA A 89 -9.39 -33.34 -8.16
C ALA A 89 -8.66 -34.13 -7.07
N ALA A 90 -9.33 -35.13 -6.46
CA ALA A 90 -8.71 -36.01 -5.48
C ALA A 90 -7.52 -36.79 -6.05
N LEU A 91 -7.63 -37.30 -7.29
CA LEU A 91 -6.53 -37.94 -7.99
C LEU A 91 -5.36 -36.98 -8.19
N SER A 92 -5.64 -35.78 -8.69
CA SER A 92 -4.61 -34.76 -8.95
C SER A 92 -3.88 -34.36 -7.66
N MET A 93 -4.59 -34.14 -6.56
CA MET A 93 -3.99 -33.84 -5.25
C MET A 93 -3.16 -35.00 -4.70
N THR A 94 -3.61 -36.24 -4.88
CA THR A 94 -2.84 -37.43 -4.49
C THR A 94 -1.53 -37.52 -5.27
N LEU A 95 -1.57 -37.23 -6.57
CA LEU A 95 -0.38 -37.27 -7.42
C LEU A 95 0.60 -36.15 -7.07
N CYS A 96 0.09 -34.98 -6.65
CA CYS A 96 0.91 -33.93 -6.07
C CYS A 96 1.64 -34.40 -4.81
N GLU A 97 0.95 -35.10 -3.90
CA GLU A 97 1.56 -35.65 -2.69
C GLU A 97 2.63 -36.70 -3.03
N ILE A 98 2.32 -37.64 -3.94
CA ILE A 98 3.29 -38.67 -4.36
C ILE A 98 4.53 -38.02 -4.99
N ALA A 99 4.35 -37.00 -5.83
CA ALA A 99 5.46 -36.29 -6.46
C ALA A 99 6.36 -35.53 -5.47
N THR A 100 5.87 -35.22 -4.27
CA THR A 100 6.71 -34.63 -3.21
C THR A 100 7.61 -35.63 -2.50
N ALA A 101 7.36 -36.94 -2.64
CA ALA A 101 8.21 -37.98 -2.08
C ALA A 101 9.30 -38.38 -3.10
N GLU A 102 10.57 -38.08 -2.80
CA GLU A 102 11.72 -38.28 -3.71
C GLU A 102 11.84 -39.71 -4.27
N ASP A 103 11.43 -40.73 -3.51
CA ASP A 103 11.59 -42.15 -3.89
C ASP A 103 10.34 -42.80 -4.54
N HIS A 104 9.27 -42.05 -4.77
CA HIS A 104 7.98 -42.62 -5.20
C HIS A 104 7.50 -42.04 -6.53
N SER A 105 7.49 -42.86 -7.57
CA SER A 105 6.86 -42.52 -8.85
C SER A 105 5.38 -42.92 -8.83
N PRO A 106 4.46 -42.09 -9.36
CA PRO A 106 3.06 -42.48 -9.43
C PRO A 106 2.82 -43.60 -10.46
N PRO A 107 1.73 -44.38 -10.34
CA PRO A 107 1.40 -45.41 -11.31
C PRO A 107 1.27 -44.86 -12.74
N LEU A 108 1.71 -45.64 -13.74
CA LEU A 108 1.66 -45.23 -15.15
C LEU A 108 0.22 -45.03 -15.63
N GLU A 109 -0.74 -45.72 -15.01
CA GLU A 109 -2.18 -45.55 -15.24
C GLU A 109 -2.69 -44.15 -14.86
N CYS A 110 -1.92 -43.38 -14.09
CA CYS A 110 -2.27 -42.06 -13.56
C CYS A 110 -1.59 -40.88 -14.26
N VAL A 111 -0.76 -41.11 -15.29
CA VAL A 111 0.04 -40.06 -15.95
C VAL A 111 -0.82 -38.93 -16.52
N HIS A 112 -2.04 -39.22 -16.97
CA HIS A 112 -2.96 -38.21 -17.50
C HIS A 112 -3.47 -37.22 -16.44
N PHE A 113 -3.39 -37.57 -15.16
CA PHE A 113 -3.81 -36.73 -14.04
C PHE A 113 -2.62 -36.00 -13.38
N GLN A 114 -1.39 -36.23 -13.85
CA GLN A 114 -0.17 -35.55 -13.40
C GLN A 114 0.10 -34.24 -14.13
N SER A 115 -0.39 -34.09 -15.37
CA SER A 115 0.00 -33.02 -16.28
C SER A 115 -0.99 -31.85 -16.28
N GLU A 116 -0.46 -30.63 -16.40
CA GLU A 116 -1.16 -29.34 -16.53
C GLU A 116 -2.11 -29.23 -17.74
N ILE A 117 -2.25 -30.30 -18.50
CA ILE A 117 -3.17 -30.42 -19.63
C ILE A 117 -4.14 -31.54 -19.27
N ALA A 118 -5.12 -31.23 -18.42
CA ALA A 118 -6.37 -31.97 -18.40
C ALA A 118 -7.02 -31.76 -19.78
N ASN A 119 -6.56 -32.51 -20.78
CA ASN A 119 -7.30 -32.64 -22.02
C ASN A 119 -8.69 -33.12 -21.62
N ASN A 120 -9.72 -32.42 -22.09
CA ASN A 120 -11.15 -32.75 -21.96
C ASN A 120 -11.51 -34.09 -22.66
N GLY A 121 -10.58 -35.03 -22.73
CA GLY A 121 -10.86 -36.41 -23.06
C GLY A 121 -11.54 -37.06 -21.86
N ASP A 122 -12.63 -37.76 -22.14
CA ASP A 122 -13.36 -38.61 -21.20
C ASP A 122 -12.50 -39.83 -20.80
N ILE A 123 -11.38 -39.57 -20.13
CA ILE A 123 -10.47 -40.61 -19.65
C ILE A 123 -11.03 -41.10 -18.32
N SER A 124 -11.51 -42.34 -18.33
CA SER A 124 -12.09 -42.97 -17.15
C SER A 124 -11.07 -42.98 -15.98
N PRO A 125 -11.36 -42.34 -14.83
CA PRO A 125 -10.44 -42.32 -13.69
C PRO A 125 -10.25 -43.70 -13.05
N GLY A 126 -11.15 -44.65 -13.32
CA GLY A 126 -11.18 -45.97 -12.68
C GLY A 126 -9.88 -46.78 -12.80
N LYS A 127 -9.15 -46.68 -13.92
CA LYS A 127 -7.86 -47.40 -14.07
C LYS A 127 -6.80 -46.85 -13.13
N CYS A 128 -6.71 -45.53 -12.99
CA CYS A 128 -5.80 -44.89 -12.05
C CYS A 128 -6.21 -45.19 -10.60
N VAL A 129 -7.50 -45.09 -10.26
CA VAL A 129 -8.01 -45.43 -8.92
C VAL A 129 -7.70 -46.89 -8.55
N SER A 130 -7.89 -47.83 -9.49
CA SER A 130 -7.54 -49.24 -9.29
C SER A 130 -6.04 -49.49 -9.17
N ALA A 131 -5.19 -48.61 -9.72
CA ALA A 131 -3.75 -48.71 -9.56
C ALA A 131 -3.31 -48.16 -8.18
N LEU A 132 -3.89 -47.04 -7.75
CA LEU A 132 -3.65 -46.47 -6.42
C LEU A 132 -4.08 -47.42 -5.30
N SER A 133 -5.16 -48.17 -5.47
CA SER A 133 -5.64 -49.14 -4.47
C SER A 133 -4.69 -50.32 -4.23
N ARG A 134 -3.70 -50.55 -5.11
CA ARG A 134 -2.66 -51.58 -4.91
C ARG A 134 -1.66 -51.21 -3.81
N SER A 135 -1.58 -49.94 -3.42
CA SER A 135 -0.76 -49.44 -2.32
C SER A 135 -1.64 -48.87 -1.21
N ALA A 136 -1.50 -49.40 0.01
CA ALA A 136 -2.25 -48.89 1.15
C ALA A 136 -1.99 -47.40 1.40
N GLN A 137 -0.74 -46.95 1.22
CA GLN A 137 -0.36 -45.54 1.38
C GLN A 137 -1.06 -44.64 0.37
N TYR A 138 -1.02 -45.00 -0.92
CA TYR A 138 -1.66 -44.21 -1.98
C TYR A 138 -3.18 -44.21 -1.84
N TRP A 139 -3.76 -45.34 -1.42
CA TRP A 139 -5.19 -45.44 -1.15
C TRP A 139 -5.62 -44.55 0.02
N SER A 140 -4.83 -44.48 1.08
CA SER A 140 -5.09 -43.57 2.20
C SER A 140 -5.08 -42.11 1.76
N SER A 141 -4.06 -41.67 1.02
CA SER A 141 -4.00 -40.30 0.47
C SER A 141 -5.20 -39.99 -0.44
N TYR A 142 -5.49 -40.87 -1.41
CA TYR A 142 -6.61 -40.68 -2.33
C TYR A 142 -7.96 -40.62 -1.61
N SER A 143 -8.24 -41.56 -0.71
CA SER A 143 -9.52 -41.61 0.00
C SER A 143 -9.69 -40.46 0.98
N GLY A 144 -8.59 -39.93 1.54
CA GLY A 144 -8.58 -38.68 2.31
C GLY A 144 -8.98 -37.50 1.45
N TYR A 145 -8.26 -37.25 0.34
CA TYR A 145 -8.58 -36.15 -0.56
C TYR A 145 -9.98 -36.26 -1.15
N LEU A 146 -10.46 -37.46 -1.48
CA LEU A 146 -11.82 -37.63 -2.00
C LEU A 146 -12.91 -37.14 -1.03
N ARG A 147 -12.68 -37.27 0.28
CA ARG A 147 -13.61 -36.78 1.32
C ARG A 147 -13.44 -35.29 1.59
N GLU A 148 -12.21 -34.78 1.52
CA GLU A 148 -11.88 -33.43 1.97
C GLU A 148 -11.80 -32.39 0.84
N VAL A 149 -11.75 -32.80 -0.42
CA VAL A 149 -11.47 -31.90 -1.56
C VAL A 149 -12.47 -30.74 -1.68
N ALA A 150 -13.73 -30.92 -1.30
CA ALA A 150 -14.69 -29.82 -1.26
C ALA A 150 -14.29 -28.75 -0.23
N GLN A 151 -13.88 -29.16 0.97
CA GLN A 151 -13.41 -28.26 2.03
C GLN A 151 -12.08 -27.60 1.65
N LEU A 152 -11.16 -28.37 1.07
CA LEU A 152 -9.89 -27.88 0.57
C LEU A 152 -10.10 -26.85 -0.53
N CYS A 153 -11.05 -27.06 -1.45
CA CYS A 153 -11.40 -26.09 -2.49
C CYS A 153 -11.76 -24.72 -1.91
N PHE A 154 -12.63 -24.67 -0.89
CA PHE A 154 -12.97 -23.41 -0.23
C PHE A 154 -11.77 -22.75 0.46
N ALA A 155 -10.89 -23.55 1.07
CA ALA A 155 -9.68 -23.03 1.68
C ALA A 155 -8.77 -22.38 0.63
N PHE A 156 -8.42 -23.11 -0.44
CA PHE A 156 -7.55 -22.62 -1.51
C PHE A 156 -8.14 -21.39 -2.23
N HIS A 157 -9.44 -21.38 -2.50
CA HIS A 157 -10.10 -20.20 -3.08
C HIS A 157 -9.95 -18.98 -2.16
N ARG A 158 -10.19 -19.14 -0.86
CA ARG A 158 -10.01 -18.07 0.11
C ARG A 158 -8.57 -17.58 0.18
N TRP A 159 -7.59 -18.47 0.11
CA TRP A 159 -6.18 -18.09 0.06
C TRP A 159 -5.87 -17.25 -1.20
N ASN A 160 -6.37 -17.66 -2.36
CA ASN A 160 -6.24 -16.92 -3.61
C ASN A 160 -6.88 -15.52 -3.53
N ASP A 161 -8.07 -15.42 -2.92
CA ASP A 161 -8.76 -14.14 -2.72
C ASP A 161 -7.97 -13.20 -1.80
N ILE A 162 -7.38 -13.73 -0.73
CA ILE A 162 -6.54 -12.97 0.20
C ILE A 162 -5.30 -12.43 -0.52
N ASP A 163 -4.62 -13.26 -1.32
CA ASP A 163 -3.44 -12.83 -2.07
C ASP A 163 -3.79 -11.75 -3.11
N THR A 164 -4.92 -11.93 -3.80
CA THR A 164 -5.43 -10.94 -4.77
C THR A 164 -5.75 -9.62 -4.07
N ALA A 165 -6.42 -9.66 -2.93
CA ALA A 165 -6.73 -8.46 -2.15
C ALA A 165 -5.45 -7.75 -1.66
N ARG A 166 -4.45 -8.50 -1.19
CA ARG A 166 -3.15 -7.95 -0.79
C ARG A 166 -2.44 -7.24 -1.93
N GLU A 167 -2.44 -7.85 -3.12
CA GLU A 167 -1.85 -7.26 -4.32
C GLU A 167 -2.55 -5.95 -4.72
N VAL A 168 -3.89 -5.94 -4.74
CA VAL A 168 -4.69 -4.74 -5.02
C VAL A 168 -4.38 -3.64 -3.99
N HIS A 169 -4.32 -3.97 -2.70
CA HIS A 169 -3.97 -3.01 -1.67
C HIS A 169 -2.55 -2.47 -1.83
N ARG A 170 -1.58 -3.33 -2.15
CA ARG A 170 -0.20 -2.90 -2.41
C ARG A 170 -0.17 -1.89 -3.56
N ASN A 171 -0.83 -2.20 -4.68
CA ASN A 171 -0.89 -1.31 -5.84
C ASN A 171 -1.56 0.03 -5.50
N ALA A 172 -2.69 0.01 -4.78
CA ALA A 172 -3.36 1.23 -4.33
C ALA A 172 -2.49 2.07 -3.36
N THR A 173 -1.73 1.43 -2.47
CA THR A 173 -0.83 2.15 -1.54
C THR A 173 0.33 2.82 -2.27
N VAL A 174 0.90 2.18 -3.30
CA VAL A 174 1.98 2.76 -4.11
C VAL A 174 1.49 4.02 -4.83
N GLU A 175 0.30 3.98 -5.42
CA GLU A 175 -0.31 5.15 -6.06
C GLU A 175 -0.58 6.27 -5.05
N THR A 176 -1.12 5.92 -3.88
CA THR A 176 -1.39 6.90 -2.81
C THR A 176 -0.10 7.58 -2.35
N ILE A 177 0.99 6.83 -2.18
CA ILE A 177 2.31 7.38 -1.82
C ILE A 177 2.80 8.33 -2.91
N ALA A 178 2.64 7.99 -4.19
CA ALA A 178 3.05 8.86 -5.30
C ALA A 178 2.29 10.20 -5.27
N VAL A 179 0.98 10.17 -5.04
CA VAL A 179 0.16 11.38 -4.91
C VAL A 179 0.58 12.22 -3.71
N LEU A 180 0.78 11.60 -2.54
CA LEU A 180 1.20 12.30 -1.32
C LEU A 180 2.57 13.00 -1.51
N ARG A 181 3.53 12.33 -2.17
CA ARG A 181 4.83 12.92 -2.52
C ARG A 181 4.65 14.12 -3.45
N TYR A 182 3.84 13.99 -4.49
CA TYR A 182 3.55 15.10 -5.41
C TYR A 182 2.92 16.30 -4.69
N MET A 183 1.95 16.07 -3.79
CA MET A 183 1.33 17.12 -3.00
C MET A 183 2.34 17.82 -2.07
N SER A 184 3.19 17.05 -1.38
CA SER A 184 4.25 17.59 -0.52
C SER A 184 5.24 18.46 -1.30
N ASP A 185 5.66 18.01 -2.49
CA ASP A 185 6.58 18.78 -3.33
C ASP A 185 5.91 20.04 -3.92
N ARG A 186 4.61 19.98 -4.22
CA ARG A 186 3.83 21.16 -4.61
C ARG A 186 3.76 22.18 -3.48
N GLU A 187 3.51 21.73 -2.25
CA GLU A 187 3.46 22.60 -1.07
C GLU A 187 4.80 23.28 -0.82
N LYS A 188 5.91 22.53 -0.87
CA LYS A 188 7.27 23.10 -0.73
C LYS A 188 7.56 24.18 -1.77
N ARG A 189 7.18 23.96 -3.04
CA ARG A 189 7.35 24.95 -4.11
C ARG A 189 6.49 26.20 -3.89
N MET A 190 5.25 26.01 -3.44
CA MET A 190 4.36 27.13 -3.11
C MET A 190 4.91 27.95 -1.95
N GLN A 191 5.42 27.28 -0.90
CA GLN A 191 6.03 27.94 0.24
C GLN A 191 7.29 28.73 -0.14
N ALA A 192 8.14 28.17 -1.01
CA ALA A 192 9.32 28.86 -1.52
C ALA A 192 8.94 30.15 -2.29
N SER A 193 7.94 30.07 -3.18
CA SER A 193 7.43 31.22 -3.93
C SER A 193 6.80 32.28 -3.01
N TRP A 194 6.06 31.85 -1.99
CA TRP A 194 5.51 32.75 -0.98
C TRP A 194 6.61 33.49 -0.21
N ASN A 195 7.64 32.76 0.24
CA ASN A 195 8.78 33.35 0.94
C ASN A 195 9.52 34.36 0.06
N GLU A 196 9.73 34.06 -1.22
CA GLU A 196 10.33 34.97 -2.20
C GLU A 196 9.48 36.24 -2.39
N SER A 197 8.17 36.08 -2.55
CA SER A 197 7.24 37.20 -2.72
C SER A 197 7.20 38.10 -1.48
N SER A 198 7.21 37.50 -0.29
CA SER A 198 7.29 38.23 0.97
C SER A 198 8.61 39.01 1.08
N ALA A 199 9.74 38.42 0.66
CA ALA A 199 11.03 39.10 0.63
C ALA A 199 11.02 40.32 -0.32
N VAL A 200 10.41 40.19 -1.50
CA VAL A 200 10.26 41.31 -2.45
C VAL A 200 9.42 42.44 -1.86
N LEU A 201 8.26 42.12 -1.25
CA LEU A 201 7.39 43.12 -0.63
C LEU A 201 8.07 43.83 0.54
N ASN A 202 8.83 43.10 1.36
CA ASN A 202 9.63 43.68 2.44
C ASN A 202 10.74 44.60 1.88
N GLY A 203 11.38 44.20 0.77
CA GLY A 203 12.34 45.04 0.06
C GLY A 203 11.73 46.33 -0.47
N MET A 204 10.55 46.26 -1.10
CA MET A 204 9.82 47.44 -1.56
C MET A 204 9.45 48.39 -0.41
N ARG A 205 9.01 47.85 0.73
CA ARG A 205 8.71 48.64 1.91
C ARG A 205 9.94 49.40 2.42
N ALA A 206 11.09 48.72 2.49
CA ALA A 206 12.35 49.34 2.90
C ALA A 206 12.80 50.47 1.94
N ILE A 207 12.56 50.31 0.64
CA ILE A 207 12.83 51.37 -0.35
C ILE A 207 11.91 52.57 -0.12
N LEU A 208 10.62 52.35 0.12
CA LEU A 208 9.67 53.43 0.42
C LEU A 208 10.04 54.18 1.69
N ASP A 209 10.48 53.49 2.74
CA ASP A 209 10.94 54.11 3.99
C ASP A 209 12.20 54.97 3.77
N ARG A 210 13.14 54.49 2.92
CA ARG A 210 14.31 55.27 2.50
C ARG A 210 13.94 56.51 1.69
N LEU A 211 12.99 56.39 0.76
CA LEU A 211 12.51 57.53 -0.01
C LEU A 211 11.83 58.56 0.90
N HIS A 212 10.98 58.12 1.82
CA HIS A 212 10.30 59.01 2.76
C HIS A 212 11.28 59.77 3.67
N SER A 213 12.29 59.08 4.21
CA SER A 213 13.34 59.72 5.00
C SER A 213 14.21 60.69 4.18
N SER A 214 14.52 60.35 2.93
CA SER A 214 15.23 61.26 2.02
C SER A 214 14.41 62.51 1.69
N THR A 215 13.11 62.38 1.44
CA THR A 215 12.22 63.52 1.17
C THR A 215 12.12 64.43 2.38
N ALA A 216 12.00 63.87 3.60
CA ALA A 216 12.01 64.65 4.83
C ALA A 216 13.34 65.42 5.00
N ALA A 217 14.48 64.80 4.68
CA ALA A 217 15.78 65.48 4.70
C ALA A 217 15.88 66.61 3.66
N ILE A 218 15.34 66.41 2.45
CA ILE A 218 15.28 67.44 1.40
C ILE A 218 14.39 68.61 1.83
N ASP A 219 13.24 68.36 2.45
CA ASP A 219 12.33 69.41 2.92
C ASP A 219 12.98 70.28 4.00
N VAL A 220 13.68 69.65 4.95
CA VAL A 220 14.50 70.36 5.96
C VAL A 220 15.63 71.14 5.30
N ALA A 221 16.35 70.58 4.33
CA ALA A 221 17.42 71.29 3.63
C ALA A 221 16.90 72.49 2.82
N SER A 222 15.74 72.33 2.17
CA SER A 222 15.06 73.37 1.38
C SER A 222 14.68 74.56 2.26
N SER A 223 14.03 74.31 3.41
CA SER A 223 13.63 75.38 4.34
C SER A 223 14.83 76.19 4.84
N VAL A 224 15.96 75.52 5.15
CA VAL A 224 17.21 76.19 5.53
C VAL A 224 17.77 77.06 4.40
N VAL A 225 17.72 76.60 3.15
CA VAL A 225 18.18 77.39 1.99
C VAL A 225 17.26 78.59 1.77
N THR A 226 15.95 78.43 1.83
CA THR A 226 15.00 79.54 1.66
C THR A 226 15.14 80.57 2.78
N ASP A 227 15.39 80.13 4.01
CA ASP A 227 15.62 81.02 5.15
C ASP A 227 16.90 81.83 4.95
N LYS A 228 18.01 81.18 4.60
CA LYS A 228 19.28 81.85 4.30
C LYS A 228 19.15 82.85 3.14
N LEU A 229 18.42 82.49 2.09
CA LEU A 229 18.23 83.34 0.92
C LEU A 229 17.36 84.56 1.26
N SER A 230 16.32 84.37 2.08
CA SER A 230 15.50 85.48 2.59
C SER A 230 16.30 86.45 3.45
N LEU A 231 17.25 85.93 4.24
CA LEU A 231 18.12 86.71 5.11
C LEU A 231 19.13 87.53 4.29
N ALA A 232 19.76 86.91 3.29
CA ALA A 232 20.64 87.60 2.34
C ALA A 232 19.90 88.71 1.55
N LEU A 233 18.65 88.46 1.13
CA LEU A 233 17.82 89.49 0.48
C LEU A 233 17.52 90.67 1.40
N LYS A 234 17.26 90.42 2.69
CA LYS A 234 17.09 91.49 3.69
C LYS A 234 18.38 92.28 3.88
N GLU A 235 19.54 91.63 3.92
CA GLU A 235 20.84 92.31 4.03
C GLU A 235 21.13 93.18 2.80
N MET A 236 20.89 92.68 1.58
CA MET A 236 21.10 93.47 0.36
C MET A 236 20.14 94.66 0.24
N THR A 237 18.86 94.49 0.58
CA THR A 237 17.88 95.59 0.57
C THR A 237 18.14 96.62 1.68
N GLY A 238 18.69 96.19 2.82
CA GLY A 238 19.19 97.07 3.87
C GLY A 238 20.39 97.90 3.42
N ALA A 239 21.35 97.28 2.72
CA ALA A 239 22.52 97.96 2.18
C ALA A 239 22.16 99.01 1.11
N TYR A 240 21.10 98.79 0.33
CA TYR A 240 20.63 99.72 -0.71
C TYR A 240 19.92 100.97 -0.16
N LYS A 241 19.50 100.98 1.12
CA LYS A 241 18.83 102.12 1.77
C LYS A 241 19.78 103.16 2.39
N VAL A 242 21.09 102.95 2.30
CA VAL A 242 22.13 103.79 2.95
C VAL A 242 22.89 104.67 1.94
N VAL A 243 22.44 104.74 0.68
CA VAL A 243 22.95 105.66 -0.36
C VAL A 243 21.83 106.60 -0.78
#